data_AF-A0A224VL39-F1
#
_entry.id   AF-A0A224VL39-F1
#
_cell.length_a   1.000
_cell.length_b   1.000
_cell.length_c   1.000
_cell.angle_alpha   90.00
_cell.angle_beta   90.00
_cell.angle_gamma   90.00
#
_symmetry.space_group_name_H-M   'P 1'
#
loop_
_entity.id
_entity.type
_entity.pdbx_description
1 polymer ?
#
loop_
_entity_poly.entity_id
_entity_poly.type
_entity_poly.pdbx_seq_one_letter_code
_entity_poly.pdbx_strand_id
1 'polypeptide(L)'
;MTPKFGEIYRTKQATYFVIGEVVTHNPQLILDNVNYIGKKNFVIHIKFGQGITRKAILLVKMTGGQLPSYLERTDSQEFEVAVKNGALELINLDAPELNNYRLVEELEIEDPKDEKIAEIASLRENTIQLVERYLSKLQVKIDKLSQRKANHYFSSKSHYEDVKDFLLVGAPYLDLRVKLNQVRQDEWRLKLRLGGQ
;
A
#
# COMPACT_ATOMS: atom_id res chain seq x y z
N MET A 1 -3.66 -25.55 7.12
CA MET A 1 -3.46 -24.78 8.35
C MET A 1 -3.40 -23.31 7.95
N THR A 2 -4.11 -22.43 8.65
CA THR A 2 -4.17 -21.01 8.29
C THR A 2 -3.27 -20.23 9.26
N PRO A 3 -2.20 -19.56 8.78
CA PRO A 3 -1.32 -18.78 9.64
C PRO A 3 -2.10 -17.76 10.49
N LYS A 4 -1.76 -17.66 11.76
CA LYS A 4 -2.39 -16.80 12.76
C LYS A 4 -1.48 -15.65 13.16
N PHE A 5 -2.11 -14.59 13.66
CA PHE A 5 -1.40 -13.45 14.22
C PHE A 5 -0.42 -13.91 15.31
N GLY A 6 0.79 -13.36 15.32
CA GLY A 6 1.82 -13.70 16.31
C GLY A 6 2.75 -14.85 15.89
N GLU A 7 2.39 -15.62 14.87
CA GLU A 7 3.23 -16.73 14.40
C GLU A 7 4.41 -16.22 13.55
N ILE A 8 5.56 -16.88 13.68
CA ILE A 8 6.76 -16.63 12.87
C ILE A 8 6.97 -17.82 11.95
N TYR A 9 6.99 -17.54 10.64
CA TYR A 9 7.24 -18.53 9.61
C TYR A 9 8.57 -18.28 8.90
N ARG A 10 9.21 -19.37 8.49
CA ARG A 10 10.44 -19.33 7.70
C ARG A 10 10.25 -20.03 6.37
N THR A 11 10.74 -19.39 5.32
CA THR A 11 10.95 -19.99 4.00
C THR A 11 12.45 -20.23 3.79
N LYS A 12 12.85 -20.77 2.63
CA LYS A 12 14.27 -20.89 2.28
C LYS A 12 15.01 -19.55 2.19
N GLN A 13 14.28 -18.46 2.02
CA GLN A 13 14.84 -17.15 1.68
C GLN A 13 14.72 -16.12 2.80
N ALA A 14 13.71 -16.26 3.67
CA ALA A 14 13.38 -15.24 4.65
C ALA A 14 12.57 -15.79 5.83
N THR A 15 12.49 -14.96 6.88
CA THR A 15 11.61 -15.17 8.03
C THR A 15 10.54 -14.09 8.00
N TYR A 16 9.31 -14.45 8.36
CA TYR A 16 8.13 -13.61 8.29
C TYR A 16 7.37 -13.67 9.60
N PHE A 17 6.92 -12.51 10.04
CA PHE A 17 5.89 -12.36 11.05
C PHE A 17 4.52 -12.38 10.40
N VAL A 18 3.58 -13.09 11.01
CA VAL A 18 2.23 -13.23 10.48
C VAL A 18 1.32 -12.17 11.13
N ILE A 19 0.78 -11.26 10.32
CA ILE A 19 -0.36 -10.42 10.73
C ILE A 19 -1.66 -11.24 10.69
N GLY A 20 -1.70 -12.24 9.81
CA GLY A 20 -2.76 -13.22 9.65
C GLY A 20 -3.79 -12.79 8.61
N GLU A 21 -5.02 -13.32 8.72
CA GLU A 21 -6.08 -13.01 7.77
C GLU A 21 -6.44 -11.52 7.79
N VAL A 22 -6.43 -10.91 6.62
CA VAL A 22 -6.90 -9.55 6.33
C VAL A 22 -7.83 -9.57 5.13
N VAL A 23 -8.71 -8.59 5.09
CA VAL A 23 -9.46 -8.22 3.88
C VAL A 23 -8.68 -7.12 3.18
N THR A 24 -8.39 -7.34 1.90
CA THR A 24 -7.75 -6.38 1.01
C THR A 24 -8.56 -6.27 -0.27
N HIS A 25 -8.25 -5.28 -1.08
CA HIS A 25 -8.92 -5.01 -2.33
C HIS A 25 -7.86 -4.65 -3.38
N ASN A 26 -8.13 -5.00 -4.63
CA ASN A 26 -7.42 -4.41 -5.76
C ASN A 26 -8.31 -3.26 -6.28
N PRO A 27 -8.00 -1.99 -5.98
CA PRO A 27 -8.87 -0.90 -6.36
C PRO A 27 -8.80 -0.67 -7.86
N GLN A 28 -9.88 -0.10 -8.40
CA GLN A 28 -9.85 0.45 -9.74
C GLN A 28 -9.11 1.79 -9.70
N LEU A 29 -8.01 1.89 -10.44
CA LEU A 29 -7.27 3.13 -10.63
C LEU A 29 -7.75 3.81 -11.91
N ILE A 30 -8.11 5.09 -11.80
CA ILE A 30 -8.44 5.95 -12.95
C ILE A 30 -7.54 7.18 -12.85
N LEU A 31 -6.79 7.44 -13.92
CA LEU A 31 -5.82 8.53 -13.98
C LEU A 31 -6.15 9.40 -15.19
N ASP A 32 -6.55 10.64 -14.94
CA ASP A 32 -7.12 11.50 -15.99
C ASP A 32 -6.46 12.89 -16.03
N ASN A 33 -6.17 13.36 -17.24
CA ASN A 33 -5.82 14.75 -17.48
C ASN A 33 -7.12 15.56 -17.66
N VAL A 34 -7.44 16.40 -16.68
CA VAL A 34 -8.67 17.21 -16.68
C VAL A 34 -8.35 18.69 -16.84
N ASN A 35 -8.98 19.32 -17.82
CA ASN A 35 -8.95 20.77 -18.01
C ASN A 35 -10.22 21.38 -17.41
N TYR A 36 -10.10 22.00 -16.24
CA TYR A 36 -11.11 22.93 -15.76
C TYR A 36 -10.78 24.31 -16.32
N ILE A 37 -11.76 25.17 -16.52
CA ILE A 37 -11.61 26.54 -17.09
C ILE A 37 -10.35 27.22 -16.50
N GLY A 38 -9.28 27.35 -17.31
CA GLY A 38 -7.99 27.95 -16.92
C GLY A 38 -7.05 27.12 -16.04
N LYS A 39 -7.42 25.92 -15.57
CA LYS A 39 -6.62 25.06 -14.68
C LYS A 39 -6.48 23.65 -15.25
N LYS A 40 -5.24 23.26 -15.60
CA LYS A 40 -4.91 21.88 -15.98
C LYS A 40 -4.53 21.07 -14.75
N ASN A 41 -5.23 19.96 -14.51
CA ASN A 41 -4.92 19.05 -13.41
C ASN A 41 -4.78 17.63 -13.94
N PHE A 42 -3.91 16.86 -13.31
CA PHE A 42 -3.95 15.41 -13.37
C PHE A 42 -4.70 14.92 -12.13
N VAL A 43 -5.78 14.18 -12.34
CA VAL A 43 -6.64 13.67 -11.28
C VAL A 43 -6.45 12.17 -11.19
N ILE A 44 -6.26 11.69 -9.97
CA ILE A 44 -6.06 10.28 -9.64
C ILE A 44 -7.26 9.85 -8.80
N HIS A 45 -8.00 8.88 -9.28
CA HIS A 45 -9.09 8.24 -8.55
C HIS A 45 -8.68 6.82 -8.18
N ILE A 46 -8.73 6.52 -6.88
CA ILE A 46 -8.51 5.18 -6.33
C ILE A 46 -9.87 4.71 -5.80
N LYS A 47 -10.53 3.82 -6.53
CA LYS A 47 -11.88 3.34 -6.20
C LYS A 47 -11.83 1.96 -5.56
N PHE A 48 -12.13 1.91 -4.27
CA PHE A 48 -12.15 0.72 -3.44
C PHE A 48 -13.44 -0.08 -3.64
N GLY A 49 -14.56 0.63 -3.85
CA GLY A 49 -15.89 0.01 -3.95
C GLY A 49 -16.21 -0.71 -5.27
N GLN A 50 -15.41 -0.48 -6.31
CA GLN A 50 -15.55 -1.11 -7.63
C GLN A 50 -14.47 -2.16 -7.90
N GLY A 51 -13.59 -2.41 -6.93
CA GLY A 51 -12.49 -3.38 -7.01
C GLY A 51 -12.87 -4.79 -6.57
N ILE A 52 -11.96 -5.73 -6.77
CA ILE A 52 -12.11 -7.12 -6.30
C ILE A 52 -11.70 -7.16 -4.82
N THR A 53 -12.66 -7.39 -3.94
CA THR A 53 -12.39 -7.63 -2.51
C THR A 53 -12.03 -9.10 -2.30
N ARG A 54 -10.96 -9.36 -1.56
CA ARG A 54 -10.53 -10.72 -1.22
C ARG A 54 -10.02 -10.81 0.22
N LYS A 55 -9.98 -12.03 0.73
CA LYS A 55 -9.26 -12.37 1.96
C LYS A 55 -7.87 -12.87 1.60
N ALA A 56 -6.87 -12.45 2.36
CA ALA A 56 -5.48 -12.86 2.20
C ALA A 56 -4.82 -13.04 3.57
N ILE A 57 -3.76 -13.84 3.63
CA ILE A 57 -2.81 -13.81 4.74
C ILE A 57 -1.81 -12.71 4.46
N LEU A 58 -1.69 -11.77 5.40
CA LEU A 58 -0.66 -10.75 5.37
C LEU A 58 0.55 -11.22 6.19
N LEU A 59 1.70 -11.28 5.53
CA LEU A 59 2.99 -11.62 6.11
C LEU A 59 3.93 -10.42 5.97
N VAL A 60 4.75 -10.21 6.99
CA VAL A 60 5.72 -9.12 7.04
C VAL A 60 7.10 -9.70 7.28
N LYS A 61 8.02 -9.44 6.36
CA LYS A 61 9.39 -9.95 6.43
C LYS A 61 10.13 -9.33 7.62
N MET A 62 10.71 -10.18 8.44
CA MET A 62 11.55 -9.79 9.57
C MET A 62 13.00 -9.61 9.12
N THR A 63 13.70 -8.65 9.72
CA THR A 63 15.13 -8.40 9.47
C THR A 63 15.90 -8.59 10.77
N GLY A 64 16.94 -9.44 10.76
CA GLY A 64 17.73 -9.72 11.96
C GLY A 64 16.93 -10.35 13.12
N GLY A 65 15.77 -10.98 12.83
CA GLY A 65 14.89 -11.52 13.85
C GLY A 65 14.03 -10.48 14.57
N GLN A 66 14.02 -9.23 14.10
CA GLN A 66 13.22 -8.15 14.67
C GLN A 66 12.03 -7.81 13.78
N LEU A 67 10.95 -7.35 14.42
CA LEU A 67 9.79 -6.78 13.74
C LEU A 67 10.17 -5.40 13.15
N PRO A 68 9.69 -5.07 11.94
CA PRO A 68 9.92 -3.76 11.36
C PRO A 68 9.24 -2.64 12.15
N SER A 69 9.86 -1.47 12.24
CA SER A 69 9.33 -0.40 13.11
C SER A 69 8.06 0.24 12.57
N TYR A 70 7.80 0.11 11.27
CA TYR A 70 6.55 0.58 10.64
C TYR A 70 5.30 -0.18 11.11
N LEU A 71 5.43 -1.31 11.83
CA LEU A 71 4.29 -2.00 12.45
C LEU A 71 3.82 -1.29 13.72
N GLU A 72 4.75 -0.79 14.52
CA GLU A 72 4.47 -0.14 15.81
C GLU A 72 4.15 1.35 15.67
N ARG A 73 4.73 2.00 14.68
CA ARG A 73 4.61 3.44 14.46
C ARG A 73 4.62 3.81 13.00
N THR A 74 4.25 5.06 12.71
CA THR A 74 4.46 5.64 11.40
C THR A 74 5.96 5.81 11.12
N ASP A 75 6.49 5.01 10.20
CA ASP A 75 7.80 5.16 9.59
C ASP A 75 7.66 5.00 8.06
N SER A 76 7.25 6.09 7.41
CA SER A 76 7.02 6.06 5.97
C SER A 76 8.29 5.83 5.15
N GLN A 77 9.49 6.09 5.68
CA GLN A 77 10.75 5.86 4.97
C GLN A 77 11.09 4.37 4.95
N GLU A 78 11.09 3.71 6.11
CA GLU A 78 11.29 2.26 6.20
C GLU A 78 10.20 1.53 5.42
N PHE A 79 8.94 1.97 5.54
CA PHE A 79 7.83 1.38 4.81
C PHE A 79 7.97 1.48 3.27
N GLU A 80 8.45 2.63 2.75
CA GLU A 80 8.72 2.76 1.30
C GLU A 80 9.73 1.72 0.81
N VAL A 81 10.79 1.49 1.59
CA VAL A 81 11.82 0.49 1.25
C VAL A 81 11.23 -0.93 1.34
N ALA A 82 10.45 -1.20 2.38
CA ALA A 82 9.79 -2.49 2.58
C ALA A 82 8.87 -2.84 1.41
N VAL A 83 8.00 -1.93 1.01
CA VAL A 83 7.07 -2.11 -0.11
C VAL A 83 7.82 -2.32 -1.43
N LYS A 84 8.85 -1.52 -1.72
CA LYS A 84 9.66 -1.65 -2.94
C LYS A 84 10.42 -2.97 -3.04
N ASN A 85 10.85 -3.50 -1.90
CA ASN A 85 11.62 -4.74 -1.82
C ASN A 85 10.73 -5.98 -1.64
N GLY A 86 9.40 -5.85 -1.69
CA GLY A 86 8.47 -6.96 -1.50
C GLY A 86 8.54 -7.57 -0.09
N ALA A 87 8.78 -6.75 0.94
CA ALA A 87 8.84 -7.21 2.33
C ALA A 87 7.45 -7.45 2.95
N LEU A 88 6.37 -7.04 2.29
CA LEU A 88 5.00 -7.36 2.66
C LEU A 88 4.42 -8.29 1.61
N GLU A 89 3.85 -9.41 2.06
CA GLU A 89 3.26 -10.42 1.19
C GLU A 89 1.78 -10.60 1.52
N LEU A 90 0.93 -10.45 0.50
CA LEU A 90 -0.50 -10.75 0.56
C LEU A 90 -0.76 -12.05 -0.20
N ILE A 91 -0.85 -13.14 0.55
CA ILE A 91 -1.02 -14.49 -0.02
C ILE A 91 -2.49 -14.87 0.03
N ASN A 92 -3.05 -15.39 -1.07
CA ASN A 92 -4.42 -15.88 -1.06
C ASN A 92 -4.55 -17.05 -0.06
N LEU A 93 -5.69 -17.16 0.61
CA LEU A 93 -5.91 -18.18 1.65
C LEU A 93 -5.72 -19.63 1.15
N ASP A 94 -5.97 -19.86 -0.13
CA ASP A 94 -5.90 -21.14 -0.82
C ASP A 94 -4.64 -21.30 -1.69
N ALA A 95 -3.69 -20.35 -1.61
CA ALA A 95 -2.48 -20.40 -2.42
C ALA A 95 -1.60 -21.61 -2.04
N PRO A 96 -1.14 -22.42 -3.01
CA PRO A 96 -0.20 -23.52 -2.76
C PRO A 96 1.13 -23.07 -2.14
N GLU A 97 1.48 -21.79 -2.31
CA GLU A 97 2.68 -21.14 -1.77
C GLU A 97 2.76 -21.22 -0.25
N LEU A 98 1.63 -21.25 0.45
CA LEU A 98 1.57 -21.41 1.91
C LEU A 98 2.25 -22.71 2.38
N ASN A 99 2.34 -23.74 1.54
CA ASN A 99 3.05 -24.99 1.86
C ASN A 99 4.57 -24.82 1.98
N ASN A 100 5.13 -23.71 1.49
CA ASN A 100 6.56 -23.41 1.60
C ASN A 100 6.95 -22.76 2.93
N TYR A 101 5.97 -22.35 3.74
CA TYR A 101 6.18 -21.67 5.01
C TYR A 101 6.20 -22.70 6.14
N ARG A 102 7.27 -22.70 6.93
CA ARG A 102 7.40 -23.55 8.12
C ARG A 102 7.28 -22.70 9.37
N LEU A 103 6.37 -23.05 10.27
CA LEU A 103 6.25 -22.42 11.58
C LEU A 103 7.56 -22.66 12.35
N VAL A 104 8.10 -21.59 12.91
CA VAL A 104 9.33 -21.61 13.73
C VAL A 104 8.99 -21.34 15.19
N GLU A 105 8.18 -20.32 15.43
CA GLU A 105 7.92 -19.76 16.75
C GLU A 105 6.53 -19.09 16.76
N GLU A 106 5.96 -18.96 17.95
CA GLU A 106 4.77 -18.16 18.23
C GLU A 106 5.15 -17.15 19.31
N LEU A 107 5.01 -15.85 19.02
CA LEU A 107 5.34 -14.81 19.98
C LEU A 107 4.28 -14.77 21.08
N GLU A 108 4.72 -14.65 22.33
CA GLU A 108 3.83 -14.35 23.44
C GLU A 108 3.37 -12.89 23.33
N ILE A 109 2.09 -12.72 23.01
CA ILE A 109 1.45 -11.42 22.82
C ILE A 109 0.35 -11.25 23.87
N GLU A 110 0.37 -10.13 24.59
CA GLU A 110 -0.52 -9.87 25.73
C GLU A 110 -1.99 -9.66 25.28
N ASP A 111 -2.21 -8.82 24.27
CA ASP A 111 -3.52 -8.69 23.61
C ASP A 111 -3.42 -8.87 22.07
N PRO A 112 -3.53 -10.11 21.60
CA PRO A 112 -3.37 -10.42 20.18
C PRO A 112 -4.39 -9.74 19.25
N LYS A 113 -5.56 -9.35 19.78
CA LYS A 113 -6.61 -8.73 18.96
C LYS A 113 -6.35 -7.25 18.78
N ASP A 114 -6.02 -6.57 19.87
CA ASP A 114 -5.80 -5.13 19.85
C ASP A 114 -4.48 -4.80 19.13
N GLU A 115 -3.43 -5.60 19.35
CA GLU A 115 -2.16 -5.44 18.62
C GLU A 115 -2.32 -5.65 17.12
N LYS A 116 -3.04 -6.69 16.70
CA LYS A 116 -3.34 -6.90 15.28
C LYS A 116 -4.07 -5.71 14.65
N ILE A 117 -5.04 -5.13 15.37
CA ILE A 117 -5.78 -3.95 14.90
C ILE A 117 -4.82 -2.76 14.77
N ALA A 118 -3.96 -2.55 15.76
CA ALA A 118 -2.99 -1.46 15.77
C ALA A 118 -1.98 -1.57 14.61
N GLU A 119 -1.41 -2.76 14.38
CA GLU A 119 -0.46 -2.97 13.28
C GLU A 119 -1.11 -2.78 11.91
N ILE A 120 -2.33 -3.29 11.70
CA ILE A 120 -3.08 -3.06 10.46
C ILE A 120 -3.36 -1.57 10.27
N ALA A 121 -3.71 -0.85 11.33
CA ALA A 121 -3.89 0.61 11.26
C ALA A 121 -2.59 1.33 10.91
N SER A 122 -1.46 0.93 11.52
CA SER A 122 -0.14 1.50 11.23
C SER A 122 0.26 1.28 9.76
N LEU A 123 0.05 0.08 9.22
CA LEU A 123 0.33 -0.22 7.81
C LEU A 123 -0.48 0.65 6.85
N ARG A 124 -1.76 0.87 7.14
CA ARG A 124 -2.62 1.76 6.34
C ARG A 124 -2.12 3.20 6.39
N GLU A 125 -1.83 3.71 7.58
CA GLU A 125 -1.34 5.08 7.78
C GLU A 125 -0.01 5.29 7.05
N ASN A 126 0.94 4.36 7.19
CA ASN A 126 2.19 4.39 6.45
C ASN A 126 1.97 4.38 4.93
N THR A 127 0.98 3.64 4.44
CA THR A 127 0.63 3.61 3.00
C THR A 127 0.04 4.94 2.53
N ILE A 128 -0.85 5.54 3.30
CA ILE A 128 -1.42 6.87 3.01
C ILE A 128 -0.31 7.90 2.90
N GLN A 129 0.56 7.98 3.91
CA GLN A 129 1.68 8.92 3.92
C GLN A 129 2.68 8.68 2.79
N LEU A 130 2.92 7.41 2.42
CA LEU A 130 3.75 7.06 1.28
C LEU A 130 3.17 7.64 -0.03
N VAL A 131 1.87 7.47 -0.26
CA VAL A 131 1.20 8.01 -1.45
C VAL A 131 1.23 9.54 -1.46
N GLU A 132 0.89 10.18 -0.34
CA GLU A 132 0.92 11.65 -0.23
C GLU A 132 2.31 12.22 -0.46
N ARG A 133 3.35 11.59 0.13
CA ARG A 133 4.73 12.00 -0.06
C ARG A 133 5.20 11.85 -1.50
N TYR A 134 4.83 10.75 -2.16
CA TYR A 134 5.14 10.55 -3.59
C TYR A 134 4.52 11.66 -4.44
N LEU A 135 3.24 11.94 -4.25
CA LEU A 135 2.53 12.98 -5.00
C LEU A 135 3.07 14.38 -4.70
N SER A 136 3.42 14.68 -3.46
CA SER A 136 4.06 15.95 -3.09
C SER A 136 5.41 16.12 -3.80
N LYS A 137 6.28 15.10 -3.78
CA LYS A 137 7.55 15.10 -4.53
C LYS A 137 7.32 15.28 -6.03
N LEU A 138 6.29 14.65 -6.59
CA LEU A 138 5.94 14.77 -7.99
C LEU A 138 5.42 16.18 -8.33
N GLN A 139 4.60 16.77 -7.47
CA GLN A 139 4.14 18.15 -7.61
C GLN A 139 5.33 19.11 -7.64
N VAL A 140 6.29 18.96 -6.72
CA VAL A 140 7.52 19.79 -6.69
C VAL A 140 8.34 19.64 -7.98
N LYS A 141 8.38 18.45 -8.58
CA LYS A 141 9.04 18.25 -9.89
C LYS A 141 8.30 18.98 -11.00
N ILE A 142 6.97 18.91 -11.02
CA ILE A 142 6.12 19.56 -12.04
C ILE A 142 6.21 21.09 -11.90
N ASP A 143 6.19 21.63 -10.68
CA ASP A 143 6.24 23.07 -10.38
C ASP A 143 7.54 23.74 -10.88
N LYS A 144 8.62 22.97 -11.05
CA LYS A 144 9.90 23.45 -11.59
C LYS A 144 9.94 23.53 -13.12
N LEU A 145 8.91 23.03 -13.80
CA LEU A 145 8.84 23.04 -15.26
C LEU A 145 8.27 24.36 -15.77
N SER A 146 8.61 24.72 -17.01
CA SER A 146 7.91 25.81 -17.69
C SER A 146 6.43 25.44 -17.88
N GLN A 147 5.55 26.45 -17.93
CA GLN A 147 4.10 26.25 -18.11
C GLN A 147 3.76 25.31 -19.26
N ARG A 148 4.47 25.43 -20.40
CA ARG A 148 4.30 24.52 -21.54
C ARG A 148 4.66 23.08 -21.19
N LYS A 149 5.77 22.84 -20.49
CA LYS A 149 6.22 21.49 -20.10
C LYS A 149 5.32 20.87 -19.03
N ALA A 150 4.89 21.65 -18.04
CA ALA A 150 3.97 21.20 -17.00
C ALA A 150 2.64 20.74 -17.60
N ASN A 151 2.07 21.54 -18.51
CA ASN A 151 0.79 21.24 -19.19
C ASN A 151 0.79 19.94 -20.00
N HIS A 152 1.97 19.45 -20.38
CA HIS A 152 2.17 18.23 -21.17
C HIS A 152 2.92 17.15 -20.40
N TYR A 153 3.10 17.29 -19.08
CA TYR A 153 3.90 16.38 -18.28
C TYR A 153 3.42 14.93 -18.42
N PHE A 154 2.12 14.69 -18.25
CA PHE A 154 1.50 13.37 -18.43
C PHE A 154 1.07 13.06 -19.87
N SER A 155 1.48 13.86 -20.86
CA SER A 155 1.38 13.45 -22.28
C SER A 155 2.42 12.38 -22.62
N SER A 156 3.52 12.29 -21.85
CA SER A 156 4.45 11.17 -21.95
C SER A 156 3.85 9.93 -21.30
N LYS A 157 3.82 8.81 -22.04
CA LYS A 157 3.41 7.51 -21.50
C LYS A 157 4.25 7.10 -20.29
N SER A 158 5.56 7.39 -20.30
CA SER A 158 6.45 7.00 -19.19
C SER A 158 6.00 7.61 -17.86
N HIS A 159 5.74 8.92 -17.81
CA HIS A 159 5.31 9.59 -16.57
C HIS A 159 3.97 9.08 -16.07
N TYR A 160 3.07 8.69 -16.97
CA TYR A 160 1.79 8.10 -16.60
C TYR A 160 1.97 6.70 -15.99
N GLU A 161 2.74 5.83 -16.66
CA GLU A 161 3.00 4.47 -16.16
C GLU A 161 3.79 4.51 -14.84
N ASP A 162 4.74 5.44 -14.65
CA ASP A 162 5.46 5.60 -13.39
C ASP A 162 4.53 5.85 -12.20
N VAL A 163 3.48 6.67 -12.38
CA VAL A 163 2.48 6.92 -11.34
C VAL A 163 1.58 5.71 -11.15
N LYS A 164 1.16 5.08 -12.25
CA LYS A 164 0.29 3.90 -12.22
C LYS A 164 0.97 2.74 -11.49
N ASP A 165 2.21 2.43 -11.85
CA ASP A 165 2.99 1.33 -11.26
C ASP A 165 3.24 1.57 -9.78
N PHE A 166 3.59 2.80 -9.39
CA PHE A 166 3.71 3.18 -7.98
C PHE A 166 2.40 2.93 -7.21
N LEU A 167 1.27 3.39 -7.74
CA LEU A 167 -0.03 3.22 -7.09
C LEU A 167 -0.45 1.76 -7.02
N LEU A 168 -0.19 0.95 -8.06
CA LEU A 168 -0.51 -0.48 -8.05
C LEU A 168 0.24 -1.25 -6.95
N VAL A 169 1.46 -0.82 -6.63
CA VAL A 169 2.26 -1.44 -5.57
C VAL A 169 1.74 -1.06 -4.18
N GLY A 170 1.36 0.20 -3.96
CA GLY A 170 0.89 0.66 -2.64
C GLY A 170 -0.60 0.38 -2.36
N ALA A 171 -1.43 0.38 -3.40
CA ALA A 171 -2.89 0.36 -3.26
C ALA A 171 -3.49 -0.83 -2.47
N PRO A 172 -2.96 -2.06 -2.56
CA PRO A 172 -3.47 -3.18 -1.76
C PRO A 172 -3.42 -2.94 -0.24
N TYR A 173 -2.54 -2.05 0.21
CA TYR A 173 -2.34 -1.75 1.63
C TYR A 173 -3.18 -0.55 2.13
N LEU A 174 -3.81 0.22 1.24
CA LEU A 174 -4.60 1.42 1.59
C LEU A 174 -5.90 1.10 2.35
N ASP A 175 -6.54 -0.03 2.04
CA ASP A 175 -7.78 -0.50 2.69
C ASP A 175 -7.59 -1.95 3.17
N LEU A 176 -6.58 -2.14 4.01
CA LEU A 176 -6.47 -3.34 4.85
C LEU A 176 -7.56 -3.30 5.92
N ARG A 177 -8.27 -4.41 6.09
CA ARG A 177 -9.33 -4.54 7.08
C ARG A 177 -9.23 -5.87 7.80
N VAL A 178 -9.63 -5.90 9.06
CA VAL A 178 -9.76 -7.11 9.88
C VAL A 178 -11.03 -7.89 9.51
N LYS A 179 -12.10 -7.19 9.09
CA LYS A 179 -13.40 -7.79 8.74
C LYS A 179 -13.97 -7.17 7.47
N LEU A 180 -14.75 -7.97 6.74
CA LEU A 180 -15.34 -7.56 5.45
C LEU A 180 -16.30 -6.37 5.57
N ASN A 181 -17.03 -6.28 6.69
CA ASN A 181 -18.04 -5.27 6.97
C ASN A 181 -17.49 -4.04 7.73
N GLN A 182 -16.17 -3.92 7.91
CA GLN A 182 -15.59 -2.69 8.43
C GLN A 182 -15.80 -1.54 7.45
N VAL A 183 -16.08 -0.35 8.01
CA VAL A 183 -16.21 0.91 7.27
C VAL A 183 -14.98 1.08 6.38
N ARG A 184 -15.23 1.40 5.11
CA ARG A 184 -14.22 1.64 4.10
C ARG A 184 -14.40 3.02 3.50
N GLN A 185 -13.32 3.59 2.98
CA GLN A 185 -13.38 4.74 2.10
C GLN A 185 -13.66 4.22 0.67
N ASP A 186 -14.79 4.57 0.06
CA ASP A 186 -15.14 4.04 -1.27
C ASP A 186 -14.25 4.60 -2.39
N GLU A 187 -13.77 5.83 -2.23
CA GLU A 187 -12.94 6.52 -3.22
C GLU A 187 -11.96 7.49 -2.57
N TRP A 188 -10.73 7.51 -3.08
CA TRP A 188 -9.77 8.56 -2.82
C TRP A 188 -9.48 9.35 -4.10
N ARG A 189 -9.60 10.68 -4.03
CA ARG A 189 -9.39 11.59 -5.16
C ARG A 189 -8.21 12.50 -4.88
N LEU A 190 -7.14 12.32 -5.65
CA LEU A 190 -5.89 13.07 -5.53
C LEU A 190 -5.71 13.94 -6.78
N LYS A 191 -5.04 15.09 -6.62
CA LYS A 191 -4.89 16.08 -7.69
C LYS A 191 -3.47 16.59 -7.74
N LEU A 192 -2.87 16.56 -8.94
CA LEU A 192 -1.63 17.26 -9.26
C LEU A 192 -1.94 18.42 -10.21
N ARG A 193 -1.40 19.60 -9.92
CA ARG A 193 -1.55 20.78 -10.76
C ARG A 193 -0.51 20.70 -11.88
N LEU A 194 -0.95 20.85 -13.13
CA LEU A 194 -0.11 20.76 -14.34
C LEU A 194 0.28 22.14 -14.88
N GLY A 195 0.32 23.14 -14.00
CA GLY A 195 0.44 24.55 -14.35
C GLY A 195 -0.89 25.30 -14.20
N GLY A 196 -0.79 26.62 -14.33
CA GLY A 196 -1.89 27.58 -14.26
C GLY A 196 -1.35 28.96 -14.62
N GLN A 197 -2.22 29.88 -15.05
CA GLN A 197 -1.86 31.29 -15.13
C GLN A 197 -1.53 31.83 -13.74
#